data_AF-A0A238D1Q9-F1
#
_entry.id   AF-A0A238D1Q9-F1
#
_cell.length_a   1.000
_cell.length_b   1.000
_cell.length_c   1.000
_cell.angle_alpha   90.00
_cell.angle_beta   90.00
_cell.angle_gamma   90.00
#
_symmetry.space_group_name_H-M   'P 1'
#
loop_
_entity.id
_entity.type
_entity.pdbx_description
1 polymer ?
#
loop_
_entity_poly.entity_id
_entity_poly.type
_entity_poly.pdbx_seq_one_letter_code
_entity_poly.pdbx_strand_id
1 'polypeptide(L)'
;MNRVSRTPQRKPARLGPVLVRLVCVLAFGLSGLAQAQQQRLYPAGSLQGWATFGAWPEVTINCTPYRLGPGIRVLDPEQHVLLTGKLPGLQARVVFQRDAMGQIFRIWLVGAQDGALATVPVAPSNCLFGSS
;
A
#
# COMPACT_ATOMS: atom_id res chain seq x y z
N MET A 1 21.77 -70.84 22.48
CA MET A 1 20.48 -70.17 22.22
C MET A 1 20.71 -68.98 21.32
N ASN A 2 20.03 -68.87 20.17
CA ASN A 2 19.92 -67.60 19.46
C ASN A 2 18.64 -67.61 18.60
N ARG A 3 17.66 -66.74 18.91
CA ARG A 3 16.39 -66.64 18.19
C ARG A 3 16.43 -65.35 17.37
N VAL A 4 16.50 -65.48 16.04
CA VAL A 4 16.36 -64.34 15.13
C VAL A 4 14.88 -64.00 15.00
N SER A 5 14.49 -62.83 15.49
CA SER A 5 13.14 -62.28 15.32
C SER A 5 12.99 -61.71 13.90
N ARG A 6 12.14 -62.31 13.07
CA ARG A 6 11.75 -61.74 11.76
C ARG A 6 10.57 -60.80 11.95
N THR A 7 10.79 -59.50 11.74
CA THR A 7 9.72 -58.50 11.69
C THR A 7 8.98 -58.61 10.35
N PRO A 8 7.62 -58.66 10.32
CA PRO A 8 6.89 -58.69 9.05
C PRO A 8 6.88 -57.30 8.39
N GLN A 9 7.49 -57.21 7.21
CA GLN A 9 7.42 -56.05 6.31
C GLN A 9 6.00 -55.89 5.75
N ARG A 10 5.29 -54.82 6.13
CA ARG A 10 4.00 -54.44 5.51
C ARG A 10 4.26 -53.76 4.15
N LYS A 11 3.67 -54.30 3.08
CA LYS A 11 3.69 -53.68 1.75
C LYS A 11 2.92 -52.34 1.78
N PRO A 12 3.48 -51.23 1.27
CA PRO A 12 2.74 -49.98 1.18
C PRO A 12 1.65 -50.09 0.11
N ALA A 13 0.43 -49.66 0.46
CA ALA A 13 -0.68 -49.58 -0.48
C ALA A 13 -0.32 -48.58 -1.59
N ARG A 14 -0.35 -49.03 -2.85
CA ARG A 14 -0.16 -48.14 -4.02
C ARG A 14 -1.43 -47.32 -4.21
N LEU A 15 -1.40 -46.05 -3.79
CA LEU A 15 -2.42 -45.08 -4.17
C LEU A 15 -2.41 -44.93 -5.71
N GLY A 16 -3.58 -45.08 -6.33
CA GLY A 16 -3.73 -45.07 -7.79
C GLY A 16 -3.44 -43.70 -8.44
N PRO A 17 -3.08 -43.69 -9.73
CA PRO A 17 -2.62 -42.48 -10.45
C PRO A 17 -3.70 -41.40 -10.63
N VAL A 18 -4.98 -41.75 -10.44
CA VAL A 18 -6.12 -40.82 -10.53
C VAL A 18 -6.15 -39.87 -9.34
N LEU A 19 -5.80 -40.35 -8.14
CA LEU A 19 -5.80 -39.53 -6.93
C LEU A 19 -4.66 -38.50 -6.95
N VAL A 20 -3.53 -38.85 -7.59
CA VAL A 20 -2.38 -37.96 -7.79
C VAL A 20 -2.71 -36.81 -8.75
N ARG A 21 -3.47 -37.07 -9.83
CA ARG A 21 -3.84 -36.04 -10.81
C ARG A 21 -4.84 -35.02 -10.25
N LEU A 22 -5.78 -35.45 -9.41
CA LEU A 22 -6.76 -34.56 -8.77
C LEU A 22 -6.09 -33.57 -7.80
N VAL A 23 -5.06 -34.02 -7.08
CA VAL A 23 -4.27 -33.18 -6.17
C VAL A 23 -3.47 -32.11 -6.93
N CYS A 24 -2.91 -32.43 -8.09
CA CYS A 24 -2.16 -31.44 -8.89
C CYS A 24 -3.03 -30.31 -9.45
N VAL A 25 -4.29 -30.57 -9.84
CA VAL A 25 -5.18 -29.51 -10.36
C VAL A 25 -5.66 -28.58 -9.23
N LEU A 26 -5.96 -29.12 -8.04
CA LEU A 26 -6.29 -28.28 -6.89
C LEU A 26 -5.11 -27.44 -6.39
N ALA A 27 -3.87 -27.96 -6.46
CA ALA A 27 -2.70 -27.23 -5.99
C ALA A 27 -2.36 -25.99 -6.84
N PHE A 28 -2.69 -25.98 -8.13
CA PHE A 28 -2.44 -24.83 -9.02
C PHE A 28 -3.52 -23.73 -8.95
N GLY A 29 -4.72 -24.02 -8.45
CA GLY A 29 -5.82 -23.04 -8.40
C GLY A 29 -5.71 -22.02 -7.26
N LEU A 30 -4.85 -22.26 -6.27
CA LEU A 30 -4.79 -21.48 -5.02
C LEU A 30 -3.69 -20.40 -4.99
N SER A 31 -2.81 -20.34 -5.99
CA SER A 31 -1.65 -19.43 -5.99
C SER A 31 -1.98 -17.95 -6.28
N GLY A 32 -3.26 -17.60 -6.50
CA GLY A 32 -3.67 -16.28 -7.01
C GLY A 32 -4.19 -15.26 -5.99
N LEU A 33 -4.35 -15.60 -4.71
CA LEU A 33 -5.09 -14.75 -3.75
C LEU A 33 -4.23 -13.85 -2.84
N ALA A 34 -2.91 -13.82 -3.03
CA ALA A 34 -2.03 -13.01 -2.20
C ALA A 34 -1.40 -11.87 -3.02
N GLN A 35 -2.22 -10.92 -3.50
CA GLN A 35 -1.68 -9.59 -3.80
C GLN A 35 -1.44 -8.89 -2.46
N ALA A 36 -0.27 -9.12 -1.87
CA ALA A 36 0.18 -8.38 -0.72
C ALA A 36 0.18 -6.88 -1.09
N GLN A 37 -0.69 -6.10 -0.46
CA GLN A 37 -0.62 -4.65 -0.56
C GLN A 37 0.74 -4.24 0.02
N GLN A 38 1.69 -3.93 -0.86
CA GLN A 38 3.05 -3.57 -0.46
C GLN A 38 2.95 -2.39 0.51
N GLN A 39 3.29 -2.64 1.77
CA GLN A 39 3.34 -1.60 2.78
C GLN A 39 4.40 -0.59 2.36
N ARG A 40 3.95 0.59 1.92
CA ARG A 40 4.82 1.65 1.39
C ARG A 40 5.65 2.24 2.52
N LEU A 41 6.91 2.54 2.25
CA LEU A 41 7.72 3.37 3.13
C LEU A 41 7.67 4.81 2.64
N TYR A 42 7.30 5.71 3.55
CA TYR A 42 7.37 7.15 3.31
C TYR A 42 8.71 7.69 3.80
N PRO A 43 9.39 8.58 3.05
CA PRO A 43 10.64 9.16 3.50
C PRO A 43 10.48 9.96 4.79
N ALA A 44 11.58 10.13 5.53
CA ALA A 44 11.60 10.97 6.73
C ALA A 44 11.12 12.41 6.43
N GLY A 45 10.42 13.01 7.39
CA GLY A 45 9.84 14.34 7.25
C GLY A 45 8.58 14.41 6.39
N SER A 46 8.03 13.28 5.96
CA SER A 46 6.72 13.22 5.32
C SER A 46 5.62 13.52 6.33
N LEU A 47 4.57 14.21 5.88
CA LEU A 47 3.36 14.49 6.65
C LEU A 47 2.15 13.91 5.93
N GLN A 48 1.11 13.57 6.68
CA GLN A 48 -0.16 13.13 6.11
C GLN A 48 -1.32 14.09 6.41
N GLY A 49 -2.32 14.12 5.55
CA GLY A 49 -3.53 14.90 5.77
C GLY A 49 -4.58 14.70 4.68
N TRP A 50 -5.71 15.40 4.82
CA TRP A 50 -6.74 15.45 3.79
C TRP A 50 -6.51 16.67 2.90
N ALA A 51 -6.28 16.45 1.61
CA ALA A 51 -6.01 17.48 0.63
C ALA A 51 -7.23 17.79 -0.22
N THR A 52 -7.44 19.08 -0.45
CA THR A 52 -8.34 19.63 -1.47
C THR A 52 -7.50 20.41 -2.46
N PHE A 53 -7.42 19.92 -3.69
CA PHE A 53 -6.65 20.55 -4.76
C PHE A 53 -7.46 21.66 -5.42
N GLY A 54 -6.96 22.88 -5.34
CA GLY A 54 -7.61 24.07 -5.91
C GLY A 54 -7.17 24.36 -7.33
N ALA A 55 -7.26 25.64 -7.72
CA ALA A 55 -6.59 26.12 -8.92
C ALA A 55 -5.08 26.03 -8.72
N TRP A 56 -4.38 25.46 -9.71
CA TRP A 56 -2.93 25.35 -9.67
C TRP A 56 -2.26 26.72 -9.43
N PRO A 57 -1.23 26.83 -8.56
CA PRO A 57 -0.52 25.80 -7.81
C PRO A 57 -0.99 25.62 -6.35
N GLU A 58 -2.24 25.97 -6.04
CA GLU A 58 -2.73 26.01 -4.67
C GLU A 58 -3.34 24.66 -4.24
N VAL A 59 -3.05 24.24 -3.02
CA VAL A 59 -3.65 23.06 -2.37
C VAL A 59 -3.93 23.38 -0.91
N THR A 60 -5.07 22.92 -0.39
CA THR A 60 -5.37 23.05 1.04
C THR A 60 -5.25 21.68 1.68
N ILE A 61 -4.47 21.54 2.75
CA ILE A 61 -4.34 20.30 3.51
C ILE A 61 -4.74 20.57 4.95
N ASN A 62 -5.71 19.83 5.48
CA ASN A 62 -6.24 20.04 6.84
C ASN A 62 -6.62 21.51 7.12
N CYS A 63 -7.30 22.15 6.16
CA CYS A 63 -7.68 23.57 6.18
C CYS A 63 -6.50 24.56 6.23
N THR A 64 -5.27 24.09 6.02
CA THR A 64 -4.07 24.92 5.90
C THR A 64 -3.69 25.09 4.43
N PRO A 65 -3.54 26.32 3.91
CA PRO A 65 -3.11 26.54 2.53
C PRO A 65 -1.63 26.19 2.36
N TYR A 66 -1.31 25.49 1.27
CA TYR A 66 0.03 25.16 0.82
C TYR A 66 0.17 25.45 -0.67
N ARG A 67 1.42 25.63 -1.11
CA ARG A 67 1.77 25.71 -2.54
C ARG A 67 2.45 24.45 -3.03
N LEU A 68 2.07 24.04 -4.23
CA LEU A 68 2.76 23.03 -5.02
C LEU A 68 4.00 23.66 -5.65
N GLY A 69 5.16 23.08 -5.40
CA GLY A 69 6.44 23.53 -5.95
C GLY A 69 6.64 23.14 -7.41
N PRO A 70 7.60 23.77 -8.10
CA PRO A 70 7.91 23.44 -9.49
C PRO A 70 8.41 21.99 -9.62
N GLY A 71 7.92 21.28 -10.63
CA GLY A 71 8.34 19.89 -10.89
C GLY A 71 7.83 18.86 -9.87
N ILE A 72 6.79 19.19 -9.09
CA ILE A 72 6.17 18.28 -8.15
C ILE A 72 5.79 16.94 -8.80
N ARG A 73 6.08 15.86 -8.08
CA ARG A 73 5.63 14.52 -8.46
C ARG A 73 4.42 14.14 -7.61
N VAL A 74 3.30 13.87 -8.28
CA VAL A 74 2.12 13.27 -7.65
C VAL A 74 2.07 11.81 -8.06
N LEU A 75 1.98 10.94 -7.06
CA LEU A 75 1.91 9.49 -7.23
C LEU A 75 0.52 9.02 -6.85
N ASP A 76 -0.10 8.19 -7.68
CA ASP A 76 -1.35 7.51 -7.35
C ASP A 76 -1.12 6.41 -6.29
N PRO A 77 -2.18 5.75 -5.78
CA PRO A 77 -2.03 4.66 -4.80
C PRO A 77 -1.15 3.50 -5.31
N GLU A 78 -1.18 3.24 -6.62
CA GLU A 78 -0.35 2.26 -7.34
C GLU A 78 1.08 2.78 -7.64
N GLN A 79 1.41 4.00 -7.18
CA GLN A 79 2.62 4.79 -7.43
C GLN A 79 3.04 5.00 -8.89
N HIS A 80 2.06 5.11 -9.78
CA HIS A 80 2.25 5.76 -11.06
C HIS A 80 2.23 7.27 -10.90
N VAL A 81 2.94 7.97 -11.79
CA VAL A 81 2.91 9.43 -11.83
C VAL A 81 1.56 9.90 -12.38
N LEU A 82 0.80 10.60 -11.53
CA LEU A 82 -0.43 11.25 -11.94
C LEU A 82 -0.12 12.61 -12.58
N LEU A 83 -0.74 12.87 -13.72
CA LEU A 83 -0.60 14.15 -14.42
C LEU A 83 -1.22 15.30 -13.59
N THR A 84 -0.48 16.39 -13.42
CA THR A 84 -0.89 17.55 -12.60
C THR A 84 -2.16 18.22 -13.09
N GLY A 85 -2.46 18.13 -14.40
CA GLY A 85 -3.73 18.63 -14.97
C GLY A 85 -4.98 17.92 -14.45
N LYS A 86 -4.85 16.76 -13.78
CA LYS A 86 -5.97 16.04 -13.16
C LYS A 86 -6.20 16.40 -11.69
N LEU A 87 -5.38 17.26 -11.11
CA LEU A 87 -5.46 17.62 -9.69
C LEU A 87 -6.60 18.60 -9.37
N PRO A 88 -6.89 19.65 -10.14
CA PRO A 88 -7.90 20.64 -9.74
C PRO A 88 -9.27 19.99 -9.45
N GLY A 89 -9.81 20.28 -8.27
CA GLY A 89 -11.08 19.72 -7.78
C GLY A 89 -10.97 18.34 -7.11
N LEU A 90 -9.82 17.67 -7.18
CA LEU A 90 -9.60 16.40 -6.50
C LEU A 90 -9.56 16.60 -4.98
N GLN A 91 -10.18 15.66 -4.25
CA GLN A 91 -10.05 15.55 -2.80
C GLN A 91 -9.56 14.15 -2.47
N ALA A 92 -8.50 14.06 -1.68
CA ALA A 92 -7.92 12.78 -1.34
C ALA A 92 -7.13 12.87 -0.04
N ARG A 93 -6.98 11.73 0.63
CA ARG A 93 -5.96 11.60 1.67
C ARG A 93 -4.61 11.56 0.98
N VAL A 94 -3.65 12.27 1.54
CA VAL A 94 -2.31 12.37 0.97
C VAL A 94 -1.25 12.20 2.03
N VAL A 95 -0.11 11.68 1.58
CA VAL A 95 1.19 11.90 2.22
C VAL A 95 1.97 12.87 1.35
N PHE A 96 2.73 13.78 1.96
CA PHE A 96 3.47 14.79 1.21
C PHE A 96 4.77 15.19 1.89
N GLN A 97 5.70 15.72 1.09
CA GLN A 97 6.94 16.31 1.57
C GLN A 97 7.06 17.76 1.14
N ARG A 98 7.66 18.56 2.01
CA ARG A 98 7.96 19.98 1.78
C ARG A 98 9.44 20.19 1.55
N ASP A 99 9.78 21.15 0.71
CA ASP A 99 11.14 21.60 0.52
C ASP A 99 11.55 22.61 1.62
N ALA A 100 12.78 23.13 1.51
CA ALA A 100 13.31 24.11 2.45
C ALA A 100 12.54 25.45 2.45
N MET A 101 11.83 25.76 1.37
CA MET A 101 10.98 26.96 1.24
C MET A 101 9.54 26.70 1.73
N GLY A 102 9.23 25.48 2.16
CA GLY A 102 7.90 25.06 2.62
C GLY A 102 6.92 24.70 1.51
N GLN A 103 7.36 24.67 0.23
CA GLN A 103 6.53 24.23 -0.89
C GLN A 103 6.49 22.72 -0.96
N ILE A 104 5.37 22.16 -1.40
CA ILE A 104 5.23 20.72 -1.55
C ILE A 104 5.87 20.29 -2.86
N PHE A 105 6.85 19.39 -2.82
CA PHE A 105 7.54 18.89 -4.02
C PHE A 105 7.21 17.42 -4.34
N ARG A 106 6.54 16.72 -3.43
CA ARG A 106 6.12 15.33 -3.63
C ARG A 106 4.84 15.02 -2.88
N ILE A 107 3.93 14.33 -3.56
CA ILE A 107 2.65 13.87 -3.02
C ILE A 107 2.45 12.40 -3.38
N TRP A 108 1.97 11.63 -2.42
CA TRP A 108 1.38 10.31 -2.63
C TRP A 108 -0.10 10.41 -2.30
N LEU A 109 -0.95 10.04 -3.25
CA LEU A 109 -2.36 9.82 -3.00
C LEU A 109 -2.49 8.46 -2.32
N VAL A 110 -3.17 8.42 -1.18
CA VAL A 110 -3.25 7.20 -0.38
C VAL A 110 -4.69 6.71 -0.31
N GLY A 111 -4.86 5.40 -0.50
CA GLY A 111 -6.15 4.75 -0.26
C GLY A 111 -6.53 4.81 1.22
N ALA A 112 -7.82 4.64 1.50
CA ALA A 112 -8.36 4.71 2.87
C ALA A 112 -7.74 3.67 3.84
N GLN A 113 -7.17 2.59 3.31
CA GLN A 113 -6.69 1.43 4.08
C GLN A 113 -5.15 1.32 4.14
N ASP A 114 -4.41 2.38 3.80
CA ASP A 114 -2.94 2.31 3.84
C ASP A 114 -2.42 2.23 5.29
N GLY A 115 -1.98 1.04 5.70
CA GLY A 115 -1.43 0.77 7.02
C GLY A 115 -0.13 1.52 7.33
N ALA A 116 0.61 1.98 6.31
CA ALA A 116 1.83 2.76 6.53
C ALA A 116 1.55 4.14 7.14
N LEU A 117 0.32 4.65 7.01
CA LEU A 117 -0.10 5.93 7.56
C LEU A 117 0.00 6.00 9.08
N ALA A 118 -0.09 4.88 9.79
CA ALA A 118 0.07 4.86 11.26
C ALA A 118 1.44 5.39 11.72
N THR A 119 2.45 5.33 10.85
CA THR A 119 3.82 5.78 11.16
C THR A 119 4.12 7.22 10.71
N VAL A 120 3.24 7.82 9.91
CA VAL A 120 3.45 9.16 9.35
C VAL A 120 2.80 10.21 10.26
N PRO A 121 3.52 11.26 10.68
CA PRO A 121 2.91 12.33 11.47
C PRO A 121 1.81 13.07 10.70
N VAL A 122 0.71 13.40 11.38
CA VAL A 122 -0.38 14.20 10.81
C VAL A 122 0.07 15.66 10.69
N ALA A 123 -0.21 16.28 9.54
CA ALA A 123 0.06 17.69 9.30
C ALA A 123 -0.78 18.60 10.22
N PRO A 124 -0.26 19.77 10.62
CA PRO A 124 -1.03 20.74 11.41
C PRO A 124 -2.38 21.06 10.75
N SER A 125 -3.43 21.13 11.56
CA SER A 125 -4.77 21.42 11.11
C SER A 125 -5.26 22.78 11.61
N ASN A 126 -5.81 23.57 10.69
CA ASN A 126 -6.46 24.86 10.99
C ASN A 126 -7.98 24.79 10.81
N CYS A 127 -8.53 23.58 10.80
CA CYS A 127 -9.97 23.39 10.66
C CYS A 127 -10.66 23.86 11.95
N LEU A 128 -11.63 24.78 11.81
CA LEU A 128 -12.40 25.33 12.93
C LEU A 128 -13.21 24.25 13.68
N PHE A 129 -13.50 23.13 13.03
CA PHE A 129 -14.13 21.95 13.62
C PHE A 129 -13.31 20.71 13.24
N GLY A 130 -13.15 19.80 14.21
CA GLY A 130 -12.10 18.78 14.29
C GLY A 130 -11.78 17.99 13.01
N SER A 131 -10.49 17.71 12.83
CA SER A 131 -9.92 16.83 11.81
C SER A 131 -9.24 15.64 12.49
N SER A 132 -9.86 14.47 12.46
CA SER A 132 -9.27 13.20 12.91
C SER A 132 -9.28 12.19 11.76
#